data_AF-A0A930HVQ5-F1
#
_entry.id   AF-A0A930HVQ5-F1
#
_cell.length_a   1.000
_cell.length_b   1.000
_cell.length_c   1.000
_cell.angle_alpha   90.00
_cell.angle_beta   90.00
_cell.angle_gamma   90.00
#
_symmetry.space_group_name_H-M   'P 1'
#
loop_
_entity.id
_entity.type
_entity.pdbx_description
1 polymer ?
#
loop_
_entity_poly.entity_id
_entity_poly.type
_entity_poly.pdbx_seq_one_letter_code
_entity_poly.pdbx_strand_id
1 'polypeptide(L)' 'MAIRKLKPTSPGQRHKVIGAFDNITASAPEKSLVVGKRKSGGRN' A
#
# COMPACT_ATOMS: atom_id res chain seq x y z
N MET A 1 -3.27 7.24 11.36
CA MET A 1 -2.33 6.18 10.94
C MET A 1 -0.92 6.64 11.25
N ALA A 2 -0.13 5.84 11.96
CA ALA A 2 1.26 6.18 12.20
C ALA A 2 2.06 6.11 10.89
N ILE A 3 3.08 6.96 10.79
CA ILE A 3 3.96 7.06 9.63
C ILE A 3 5.33 6.50 10.01
N ARG A 4 5.90 5.64 9.16
CA ARG A 4 7.23 5.04 9.36
C ARG A 4 8.21 5.54 8.32
N LYS A 5 9.22 6.28 8.77
CA LYS A 5 10.38 6.65 7.95
C LYS A 5 11.35 5.47 7.91
N LEU A 6 11.71 5.03 6.71
CA LEU A 6 12.59 3.88 6.54
C LEU A 6 14.07 4.27 6.72
N LYS A 7 14.89 3.35 7.25
CA LYS A 7 16.34 3.53 7.29
C LYS A 7 16.88 3.65 5.86
N PRO A 8 17.77 4.62 5.55
CA PRO A 8 18.23 4.87 4.19
C PRO A 8 19.34 3.89 3.77
N THR A 9 19.02 2.59 3.65
CA THR A 9 19.97 1.55 3.23
C THR A 9 20.20 1.49 1.72
N SER A 10 19.38 2.20 0.94
CA SER A 10 19.55 2.42 -0.51
C SER A 10 19.12 3.85 -0.90
N PRO A 11 19.60 4.42 -2.02
CA PRO A 11 19.25 5.78 -2.44
C PRO A 11 17.74 6.01 -2.58
N GLY A 12 17.03 5.04 -3.18
CA GLY A 12 15.57 5.11 -3.36
C GLY A 12 14.77 5.06 -2.05
N GLN A 13 15.38 4.61 -0.95
CA GLN A 13 14.74 4.52 0.36
C GLN A 13 14.93 5.79 1.21
N ARG A 14 15.84 6.70 0.83
CA ARG A 14 16.27 7.85 1.64
C ARG A 14 15.14 8.81 2.04
N HIS A 15 14.23 9.07 1.11
CA HIS A 15 13.08 9.95 1.32
C HIS A 15 11.77 9.16 1.42
N LYS A 16 11.85 7.83 1.46
CA LYS A 16 10.66 6.97 1.45
C LYS A 16 9.99 6.96 2.81
N VAL A 17 8.69 7.25 2.79
CA VAL A 17 7.81 7.28 3.95
C VAL A 17 6.63 6.35 3.66
N ILE A 18 6.31 5.47 4.60
CA ILE A 18 5.22 4.49 4.44
C ILE A 18 4.27 4.56 5.65
N GLY A 19 3.03 4.10 5.47
CA GLY A 19 2.11 3.86 6.59
C GLY A 19 2.60 2.71 7.47
N ALA A 20 2.35 2.80 8.77
CA ALA A 20 2.71 1.75 9.74
C ALA A 20 1.70 0.58 9.74
N PHE A 21 0.45 0.82 9.30
CA PHE A 21 -0.60 -0.20 9.16
C PHE A 21 -0.96 -0.98 10.44
N ASP A 22 -0.62 -0.47 11.63
CA ASP A 22 -0.79 -1.17 12.92
C ASP A 22 -2.25 -1.57 13.24
N ASN A 23 -3.23 -0.86 12.66
CA ASN A 23 -4.66 -1.13 12.87
C ASN A 23 -5.28 -2.07 11.81
N ILE A 24 -4.51 -2.54 10.82
CA ILE A 24 -5.01 -3.50 9.83
C ILE A 24 -4.94 -4.91 10.44
N THR A 25 -6.09 -5.51 10.69
CA THR A 25 -6.20 -6.81 11.38
C THR A 25 -6.24 -8.02 10.45
N ALA A 26 -6.51 -7.81 9.16
CA ALA A 26 -6.62 -8.86 8.16
C ALA A 26 -5.80 -8.52 6.91
N SER A 27 -5.16 -9.53 6.31
CA SER A 27 -4.33 -9.37 5.12
C SER A 27 -5.08 -9.56 3.80
N ALA A 28 -6.25 -10.23 3.83
CA ALA A 28 -7.06 -10.53 2.66
C ALA A 28 -8.53 -10.08 2.86
N PRO A 29 -9.18 -9.55 1.82
CA PRO A 29 -10.59 -9.13 1.89
C PRO A 29 -11.54 -10.33 1.75
N GLU A 30 -12.80 -10.14 2.13
CA GLU A 30 -13.86 -11.12 1.92
C GLU A 30 -14.15 -11.32 0.42
N LYS A 31 -14.09 -12.56 -0.07
CA LYS A 31 -14.16 -12.88 -1.51
C LYS A 31 -15.52 -12.51 -2.14
N SER A 32 -16.61 -12.62 -1.38
CA SER A 32 -17.98 -12.29 -1.80
C SER A 32 -18.17 -10.78 -2.04
N LEU A 33 -17.40 -9.94 -1.35
CA LEU A 33 -17.54 -8.47 -1.36
C LEU A 33 -16.58 -7.78 -2.33
N VAL A 34 -15.80 -8.54 -3.11
CA VAL A 34 -14.82 -7.99 -4.06
C VAL A 34 -15.16 -8.35 -5.50
N VAL A 35 -14.85 -7.43 -6.41
CA VAL A 35 -14.98 -7.61 -7.85
C VAL A 35 -13.67 -7.21 -8.55
N GLY A 36 -13.43 -7.77 -9.73
CA GLY A 36 -12.26 -7.42 -10.53
C GLY A 36 -12.33 -5.99 -11.04
N LYS A 37 -11.29 -5.18 -10.78
CA LYS A 37 -11.16 -3.82 -11.33
C LYS A 37 -10.14 -3.79 -12.47
N ARG A 38 -10.60 -3.53 -13.70
CA ARG A 38 -9.72 -3.36 -14.87
C ARG A 38 -9.01 -2.00 -14.83
N LYS A 39 -7.72 -1.97 -15.21
CA LYS A 39 -6.95 -0.74 -15.39
C LYS A 39 -7.11 -0.26 -16.82
N SER A 40 -7.51 1.00 -17.04
CA SER A 40 -7.66 1.58 -18.37
C SER A 40 -6.35 2.05 -19.01
N GLY A 41 -5.28 2.18 -18.22
CA GLY A 41 -4.01 2.72 -18.70
C GLY A 41 -4.10 4.17 -19.20
N GLY A 42 -5.12 4.93 -18.77
CA GLY A 42 -5.37 6.29 -19.23
C GLY A 42 -6.03 6.37 -20.60
N ARG A 43 -6.55 5.26 -21.12
CA ARG A 43 -7.29 5.19 -22.39
C ARG A 43 -8.80 5.14 -22.14
N ASN A 44 -9.56 5.78 -23.02
CA ASN A 44 -11.02 5.72 -23.06
C ASN A 44 -11.52 4.44 -23.74
#